data_AF-A0A357HF19-F1
#
_entry.id   AF-A0A357HF19-F1
#
_cell.length_a   1.000
_cell.length_b   1.000
_cell.length_c   1.000
_cell.angle_alpha   90.00
_cell.angle_beta   90.00
_cell.angle_gamma   90.00
#
_symmetry.space_group_name_H-M   'P 1'
#
loop_
_entity.id
_entity.type
_entity.pdbx_description
1 polymer ?
#
loop_
_entity_poly.entity_id
_entity_poly.type
_entity_poly.pdbx_seq_one_letter_code
_entity_poly.pdbx_strand_id
1 'polypeptide(L)' 'MSKGVTPQSKDYAAWYTDVIVKAGLADYGPVKGTMVIKPYGFSIWDNIKEAFDRM' A
#
# COMPACT_ATOMS: atom_id res chain seq x y z
N MET A 1 21.60 -1.54 -7.06
CA MET A 1 20.65 -1.13 -8.12
C MET A 1 19.38 -0.66 -7.45
N SER A 2 19.21 0.66 -7.25
CA SER A 2 17.95 1.22 -6.75
C SER A 2 16.84 0.87 -7.74
N LYS A 3 16.06 -0.17 -7.45
CA LYS A 3 14.91 -0.56 -8.29
C LYS A 3 13.84 0.51 -8.12
N GLY A 4 13.92 1.56 -8.94
CA GLY A 4 12.98 2.67 -8.95
C GLY A 4 11.54 2.18 -9.06
N VAL A 5 10.63 2.99 -8.52
CA VAL A 5 9.19 2.83 -8.73
C VAL A 5 8.90 3.18 -10.19
N THR A 6 7.99 2.44 -10.84
CA THR A 6 7.53 2.76 -12.20
C THR A 6 7.03 4.21 -12.27
N PRO A 7 7.43 5.03 -13.27
CA PRO A 7 6.92 6.39 -13.37
C PRO A 7 5.39 6.41 -13.54
N GLN A 8 4.70 7.23 -12.74
CA GLN A 8 3.24 7.39 -12.78
C GLN A 8 2.70 7.67 -14.19
N SER A 9 3.39 8.54 -14.93
CA SER A 9 2.98 8.96 -16.27
C SER A 9 3.09 7.87 -17.33
N LYS A 10 3.85 6.80 -17.06
CA LYS A 10 4.09 5.71 -18.00
C LYS A 10 3.12 4.56 -17.76
N ASP A 11 2.96 4.16 -16.52
CA ASP A 11 2.05 3.08 -16.13
C ASP A 11 1.61 3.30 -14.68
N TYR A 12 0.41 3.85 -14.53
CA TYR A 12 -0.16 4.17 -13.23
C TYR A 12 -0.51 2.93 -12.42
N ALA A 13 -0.97 1.86 -13.07
CA ALA A 13 -1.37 0.63 -12.38
C ALA A 13 -0.15 -0.06 -11.78
N ALA A 14 0.93 -0.19 -12.56
CA ALA A 14 2.19 -0.74 -12.07
C ALA A 14 2.82 0.16 -11.00
N TRP A 15 2.79 1.49 -11.17
CA TRP A 15 3.24 2.44 -10.17
C TRP A 15 2.50 2.26 -8.84
N TYR A 16 1.18 2.13 -8.86
CA TYR A 16 0.37 1.97 -7.65
C TYR A 16 0.77 0.72 -6.86
N THR A 17 0.90 -0.42 -7.55
CA THR A 17 1.36 -1.67 -6.92
C THR A 17 2.80 -1.57 -6.43
N ASP A 18 3.67 -0.92 -7.21
CA ASP A 18 5.08 -0.72 -6.83
C ASP A 18 5.18 0.09 -5.55
N VAL A 19 4.41 1.18 -5.42
CA VAL A 19 4.42 2.03 -4.23
C VAL A 19 3.93 1.23 -3.02
N ILE A 20 2.80 0.53 -3.14
CA ILE A 20 2.24 -0.25 -2.02
C ILE A 20 3.24 -1.27 -1.48
N VAL A 21 3.87 -2.03 -2.38
CA VAL A 21 4.80 -3.10 -2.00
C VAL A 21 6.13 -2.54 -1.52
N LYS A 22 6.74 -1.61 -2.28
CA LYS A 22 8.07 -1.05 -1.98
C LYS A 22 8.07 -0.15 -0.74
N ALA A 23 6.98 0.56 -0.47
CA ALA A 23 6.82 1.36 0.74
C ALA A 23 6.41 0.51 1.96
N GLY A 24 6.18 -0.79 1.80
CA GLY A 24 5.82 -1.68 2.89
C GLY A 24 4.42 -1.41 3.47
N LEU A 25 3.46 -1.02 2.63
CA LEU A 25 2.07 -0.79 3.05
C LEU A 25 1.27 -2.10 3.11
N ALA A 26 1.40 -2.94 2.08
CA ALA A 26 0.76 -4.26 2.02
C ALA A 26 1.55 -5.21 1.12
N ASP A 27 1.39 -6.51 1.34
CA ASP A 27 1.88 -7.58 0.47
C ASP A 27 0.72 -8.46 -0.02
N TYR A 28 0.97 -9.27 -1.05
CA TYR A 28 0.01 -10.27 -1.50
C TYR A 28 -0.15 -11.40 -0.48
N GLY A 29 -1.40 -11.78 -0.22
CA GLY A 29 -1.70 -12.93 0.62
C GLY A 29 -1.52 -14.27 -0.12
N PRO A 30 -1.58 -15.40 0.61
CA PRO A 30 -1.39 -16.73 0.02
C PRO A 30 -2.51 -17.15 -0.94
N VAL A 31 -3.67 -16.48 -0.87
CA VAL A 31 -4.82 -16.74 -1.74
C VAL A 31 -4.95 -15.60 -2.75
N LYS A 32 -5.18 -15.96 -4.02
CA LYS A 32 -5.38 -14.98 -5.10
C LYS A 32 -6.50 -13.99 -4.73
N GLY A 33 -6.22 -12.69 -4.86
CA GLY A 33 -7.16 -11.61 -4.54
C GLY A 33 -7.11 -11.17 -3.08
N THR A 34 -6.29 -11.79 -2.23
CA THR A 34 -6.08 -11.36 -0.84
C THR A 34 -4.80 -10.53 -0.71
N MET A 35 -4.78 -9.64 0.29
CA MET A 35 -3.61 -8.88 0.68
C MET A 35 -3.40 -8.95 2.19
N VAL A 36 -2.15 -8.88 2.62
CA VAL A 36 -1.75 -8.73 4.02
C VAL A 36 -1.31 -7.28 4.22
N ILE A 37 -2.09 -6.53 5.01
CA ILE A 37 -1.74 -5.14 5.35
C ILE A 37 -0.62 -5.16 6.39
N LYS A 38 0.47 -4.47 6.10
CA LYS A 38 1.64 -4.36 6.99
C LYS A 38 1.39 -3.33 8.09
N PRO A 39 2.16 -3.33 9.19
CA PRO A 39 1.99 -2.37 10.29
C PRO A 39 1.97 -0.91 9.84
N TYR A 40 2.80 -0.54 8.84
CA TYR A 40 2.82 0.83 8.31
C TYR A 40 1.55 1.17 7.49
N GLY A 41 1.02 0.23 6.71
CA GLY A 41 -0.26 0.44 6.03
C GLY A 41 -1.44 0.48 7.00
N PHE A 42 -1.38 -0.33 8.06
CA PHE A 42 -2.45 -0.39 9.05
C PHE A 42 -2.49 0.85 9.95
N SER A 43 -1.35 1.46 10.29
CA SER A 43 -1.34 2.71 11.05
C SER A 43 -2.02 3.87 10.33
N ILE A 44 -1.95 3.91 8.98
CA ILE A 44 -2.70 4.89 8.18
C ILE A 44 -4.20 4.65 8.34
N TRP A 45 -4.64 3.39 8.29
CA TRP A 45 -6.03 3.03 8.51
C TRP A 45 -6.50 3.40 9.92
N ASP A 46 -5.71 3.11 10.95
CA ASP A 46 -6.03 3.47 12.33
C ASP A 46 -6.22 4.98 12.49
N ASN A 47 -5.34 5.79 11.90
CA ASN A 47 -5.47 7.26 11.92
C ASN A 47 -6.78 7.72 11.25
N ILE A 48 -7.17 7.12 10.13
CA ILE A 48 -8.42 7.43 9.45
C ILE A 48 -9.59 7.06 10.35
N LYS A 49 -9.61 5.83 10.86
CA LYS A 49 -10.65 5.31 11.75
C LYS A 49 -10.82 6.19 12.99
N GLU A 50 -9.73 6.54 13.66
CA GLU A 50 -9.75 7.41 14.84
C GLU A 50 -10.31 8.81 14.55
N ALA A 51 -10.04 9.37 13.36
CA ALA A 51 -10.59 10.65 12.99
C ALA A 51 -12.13 10.61 12.90
N PHE A 52 -12.69 9.50 12.41
CA PHE A 52 -14.14 9.29 12.36
C PHE A 52 -14.74 8.89 13.71
N ASP A 53 -14.04 8.09 14.51
CA ASP A 53 -14.52 7.67 15.85
C ASP A 53 -14.61 8.85 16.85
N ARG A 54 -13.85 9.93 16.62
CA ARG A 54 -13.84 11.14 17.47
C ARG A 54 -14.86 12.21 17.05
N MET A 55 -15.62 11.98 15.98
CA MET A 55 -16.72 12.88 15.54
C MET A 55 -17.98 12.64 16.37
#